data_AF-A0A8C3XUY5-F1
#
_entry.id   AF-A0A8C3XUY5-F1
#
_cell.length_a   1.000
_cell.length_b   1.000
_cell.length_c   1.000
_cell.angle_alpha   90.00
_cell.angle_beta   90.00
_cell.angle_gamma   90.00
#
_symmetry.space_group_name_H-M   'P 1'
#
loop_
_entity.id
_entity.type
_entity.pdbx_description
1 polymer ?
#
loop_
_entity_poly.entity_id
_entity_poly.type
_entity_poly.pdbx_seq_one_letter_code
_entity_poly.pdbx_strand_id
1 'polypeptide(L)'
;MAGGGSRWQRIGTGRLALWCKGLLQDYADACRDVALGVKERPGKAGLYLSLLAGATVCGLQVPCDASFESSLLEASGTLLLLSPWIRNGGSEGHVQRLTKLRNQGRLRYQSLVFFSLVYQAPFDAEAALYQAHCKHLTPRWTDFPGRILDVGFLGRWWVLSSKMKDSDINEEEFKYLPEHLRAISSRNLHSVANEKLFDEKYKPVILTEEQIERAEKEEQQQRSP
;
A
#
# COMPACT_ATOMS: atom_id res chain seq x y z
N MET A 1 9.04 -47.16 -62.06
CA MET A 1 8.17 -46.12 -61.44
C MET A 1 8.56 -46.01 -59.98
N ALA A 2 9.43 -45.05 -59.64
CA ALA A 2 9.89 -44.82 -58.28
C ALA A 2 8.89 -43.90 -57.56
N GLY A 3 8.15 -44.45 -56.60
CA GLY A 3 7.22 -43.69 -55.77
C GLY A 3 7.98 -42.70 -54.89
N GLY A 4 7.87 -41.41 -55.20
CA GLY A 4 8.38 -40.34 -54.38
C GLY A 4 7.62 -40.25 -53.07
N GLY A 5 8.06 -41.00 -52.07
CA GLY A 5 7.66 -40.81 -50.68
C GLY A 5 7.98 -39.38 -50.27
N SER A 6 6.93 -38.58 -50.13
CA SER A 6 6.97 -37.16 -49.80
C SER A 6 7.87 -36.91 -48.58
N ARG A 7 8.82 -35.96 -48.67
CA ARG A 7 9.73 -35.56 -47.55
C ARG A 7 8.95 -35.30 -46.25
N TRP A 8 7.67 -34.95 -46.34
CA TRP A 8 6.74 -34.73 -45.24
C TRP A 8 6.39 -36.01 -44.44
N GLN A 9 6.33 -37.18 -45.09
CA GLN A 9 6.09 -38.47 -44.39
C GLN A 9 7.30 -38.91 -43.53
N ARG A 10 8.52 -38.54 -43.93
CA ARG A 10 9.74 -38.80 -43.13
C ARG A 10 9.85 -37.87 -41.91
N ILE A 11 9.30 -36.66 -41.98
CA ILE A 11 9.23 -35.73 -40.84
C ILE A 11 8.19 -36.22 -39.83
N GLY A 12 7.02 -36.70 -40.29
CA GLY A 12 5.96 -37.22 -39.40
C GLY A 12 6.24 -38.57 -38.73
N THR A 13 7.17 -39.37 -39.26
CA THR A 13 7.59 -40.68 -38.69
C THR A 13 8.93 -40.62 -37.95
N GLY A 14 9.55 -39.45 -37.85
CA GLY A 14 10.76 -39.26 -37.07
C GLY A 14 10.51 -39.47 -35.58
N ARG A 15 11.52 -39.98 -34.85
CA ARG A 15 11.47 -40.15 -33.38
C ARG A 15 11.03 -38.87 -32.65
N LEU A 16 11.41 -37.70 -33.18
CA LEU A 16 11.02 -36.40 -32.64
C LEU A 16 9.51 -36.12 -32.82
N ALA A 17 8.93 -36.51 -33.95
CA ALA A 17 7.50 -36.33 -34.20
C ALA A 17 6.64 -37.28 -33.36
N LEU A 18 7.07 -38.53 -33.17
CA LEU A 18 6.43 -39.46 -32.24
C LEU A 18 6.55 -38.98 -30.78
N TRP A 19 7.71 -38.44 -30.40
CA TRP A 19 7.90 -37.83 -29.08
C TRP A 19 7.01 -36.59 -28.88
N CYS A 20 6.97 -35.66 -29.83
CA CYS A 20 6.07 -34.50 -29.77
C CYS A 20 4.60 -34.92 -29.70
N LYS A 21 4.20 -35.96 -30.45
CA LYS A 21 2.84 -36.50 -30.41
C LYS A 21 2.51 -37.09 -29.04
N GLY A 22 3.41 -37.88 -28.46
CA GLY A 22 3.25 -38.40 -27.09
C GLY A 22 3.14 -37.27 -26.07
N LEU A 23 4.03 -36.28 -26.15
CA LEU A 23 4.01 -35.11 -25.27
C LEU A 23 2.69 -34.34 -25.35
N LEU A 24 2.16 -34.13 -26.57
CA LEU A 24 0.86 -33.47 -26.75
C LEU A 24 -0.30 -34.29 -26.19
N GLN A 25 -0.24 -35.62 -26.29
CA GLN A 25 -1.23 -36.51 -25.68
C GLN A 25 -1.17 -36.43 -24.16
N ASP A 26 0.03 -36.45 -23.56
CA ASP A 26 0.20 -36.32 -22.11
C ASP A 26 -0.36 -35.00 -21.57
N TYR A 27 -0.13 -33.87 -22.26
CA TYR A 27 -0.72 -32.59 -21.89
C TYR A 27 -2.25 -32.55 -22.09
N ALA A 28 -2.76 -33.19 -23.15
CA ALA A 28 -4.20 -33.26 -23.40
C ALA A 28 -4.93 -34.08 -22.32
N ASP A 29 -4.35 -35.21 -21.91
CA ASP A 29 -4.88 -36.05 -20.84
C ASP A 29 -4.76 -35.35 -19.48
N ALA A 30 -3.65 -34.65 -19.20
CA ALA A 30 -3.54 -33.79 -18.01
C ALA A 30 -4.63 -32.71 -17.95
N CYS A 31 -4.95 -32.07 -19.08
CA CYS A 31 -6.04 -31.09 -19.14
C CYS A 31 -7.42 -31.73 -18.90
N ARG A 32 -7.66 -32.95 -19.40
CA ARG A 32 -8.89 -33.70 -19.13
C ARG A 32 -9.02 -34.04 -17.65
N ASP A 33 -7.94 -34.50 -17.03
CA ASP A 33 -7.90 -34.82 -15.60
C ASP A 33 -8.14 -33.57 -14.74
N VAL A 34 -7.60 -32.42 -15.13
CA VAL A 34 -7.90 -31.14 -14.47
C VAL A 34 -9.40 -30.82 -14.57
N ALA A 35 -10.00 -30.95 -15.75
CA ALA A 35 -11.44 -30.69 -15.94
C ALA A 35 -12.32 -31.62 -15.10
N LEU A 36 -11.98 -32.91 -15.06
CA LEU A 36 -12.64 -33.88 -14.18
C LEU A 36 -12.45 -33.53 -12.71
N GLY A 37 -11.23 -33.18 -12.30
CA GLY A 37 -10.91 -32.78 -10.93
C GLY A 37 -11.67 -31.53 -10.46
N VAL A 38 -11.88 -30.54 -11.35
CA VAL A 38 -12.72 -29.37 -11.06
C VAL A 38 -14.17 -29.77 -10.84
N LYS A 39 -14.71 -30.68 -11.66
CA LYS A 39 -16.09 -31.17 -11.56
C LYS A 39 -16.32 -31.98 -10.29
N GLU A 40 -15.35 -32.81 -9.90
CA GLU A 40 -15.44 -33.64 -8.69
C GLU A 40 -15.29 -32.83 -7.40
N ARG A 41 -14.44 -31.80 -7.39
CA ARG A 41 -14.09 -31.03 -6.18
C ARG A 41 -14.01 -29.52 -6.47
N PRO A 42 -15.15 -28.86 -6.75
CA PRO A 42 -15.16 -27.44 -7.16
C PRO A 42 -14.58 -26.51 -6.10
N GLY A 43 -14.78 -26.78 -4.81
CA GLY A 43 -14.21 -25.97 -3.72
C GLY A 43 -12.68 -26.00 -3.68
N LYS A 44 -12.06 -27.19 -3.80
CA LYS A 44 -10.60 -27.31 -3.82
C LYS A 44 -10.00 -26.70 -5.08
N ALA A 45 -10.64 -26.93 -6.24
CA ALA A 45 -10.23 -26.32 -7.49
C ALA A 45 -10.31 -24.78 -7.43
N GLY A 46 -11.38 -24.23 -6.87
CA GLY A 46 -11.53 -22.79 -6.64
C GLY A 46 -10.42 -22.21 -5.75
N LEU A 47 -10.03 -22.90 -4.68
CA LEU A 47 -8.90 -22.48 -3.82
C LEU A 47 -7.56 -22.49 -4.55
N TYR A 48 -7.27 -23.52 -5.36
CA TYR A 48 -6.02 -23.56 -6.13
C TYR A 48 -5.99 -22.49 -7.22
N LEU A 49 -7.11 -22.26 -7.92
CA LEU A 49 -7.22 -21.21 -8.93
C LEU A 49 -7.08 -19.83 -8.30
N SER A 50 -7.69 -19.58 -7.14
CA SER A 50 -7.57 -18.30 -6.45
C SER A 50 -6.15 -18.06 -5.95
N LEU A 51 -5.47 -19.09 -5.44
CA LEU A 51 -4.06 -19.00 -5.04
C LEU A 51 -3.15 -18.71 -6.23
N LEU A 52 -3.34 -19.42 -7.35
CA LEU A 52 -2.56 -19.20 -8.56
C LEU A 52 -2.81 -17.79 -9.13
N ALA A 53 -4.07 -17.37 -9.23
CA ALA A 53 -4.43 -16.02 -9.67
C ALA A 53 -3.89 -14.94 -8.73
N GLY A 54 -3.96 -15.16 -7.41
CA GLY A 54 -3.38 -14.26 -6.43
C GLY A 54 -1.86 -14.15 -6.59
N ALA A 55 -1.17 -15.28 -6.74
CA ALA A 55 0.28 -15.33 -6.96
C ALA A 55 0.70 -14.63 -8.26
N THR A 56 -0.03 -14.83 -9.36
CA THR A 56 0.28 -14.16 -10.63
C THR A 56 0.04 -12.65 -10.54
N VAL A 57 -1.08 -12.22 -9.94
CA VAL A 57 -1.35 -10.79 -9.72
C VAL A 57 -0.27 -10.16 -8.84
N CYS A 58 0.09 -10.81 -7.73
CA CYS A 58 1.15 -10.33 -6.85
C CYS A 58 2.48 -10.21 -7.60
N GLY A 59 2.84 -11.22 -8.41
CA GLY A 59 4.08 -11.23 -9.21
C GLY A 59 4.13 -10.14 -10.27
N LEU A 60 2.99 -9.81 -10.89
CA LEU A 60 2.91 -8.72 -11.88
C LEU A 60 2.89 -7.33 -11.23
N GLN A 61 2.50 -7.22 -9.96
CA GLN A 61 2.40 -5.97 -9.22
C GLN A 61 3.55 -5.75 -8.22
N VAL A 62 4.66 -6.48 -8.36
CA VAL A 62 5.83 -6.25 -7.51
C VAL A 62 6.45 -4.89 -7.87
N PRO A 63 6.52 -3.92 -6.93
CA PRO A 63 7.06 -2.60 -7.22
C PRO A 63 8.58 -2.68 -7.40
N CYS A 64 9.12 -2.00 -8.41
CA CYS A 64 10.55 -1.98 -8.73
C CYS A 64 11.32 -0.88 -7.97
N ASP A 65 12.65 -0.88 -8.10
CA ASP A 65 13.54 0.14 -7.51
C ASP A 65 13.13 1.58 -7.90
N ALA A 66 12.92 1.80 -9.20
CA ALA A 66 12.45 3.10 -9.71
C ALA A 66 11.10 3.53 -9.10
N SER A 67 10.22 2.59 -8.77
CA SER A 67 8.95 2.88 -8.09
C SER A 67 9.18 3.34 -6.65
N PHE A 68 10.17 2.78 -5.93
CA PHE A 68 10.52 3.28 -4.61
C PHE A 68 11.06 4.70 -4.68
N GLU A 69 11.97 4.94 -5.63
CA GLU A 69 12.59 6.25 -5.81
C GLU A 69 11.55 7.32 -6.17
N SER A 70 10.59 7.01 -7.04
CA SER A 70 9.49 7.93 -7.35
C SER A 70 8.64 8.21 -6.12
N SER A 71 8.26 7.19 -5.35
CA SER A 71 7.44 7.36 -4.14
C SER A 71 8.19 8.14 -3.05
N LEU A 72 9.50 7.95 -2.91
CA LEU A 72 10.32 8.69 -1.96
C LEU A 72 10.45 10.17 -2.35
N LEU A 73 10.63 10.46 -3.65
CA LEU A 73 10.66 11.83 -4.16
C LEU A 73 9.31 12.52 -4.02
N GLU A 74 8.21 11.82 -4.29
CA GLU A 74 6.85 12.34 -4.10
C GLU A 74 6.57 12.61 -2.62
N ALA A 75 6.94 11.71 -1.72
CA ALA A 75 6.85 11.91 -0.27
C ALA A 75 7.67 13.12 0.19
N SER A 76 8.89 13.29 -0.34
CA SER A 76 9.69 14.48 -0.05
C SER A 76 9.04 15.76 -0.59
N GLY A 77 8.46 15.72 -1.80
CA GLY A 77 7.80 16.86 -2.42
C GLY A 77 6.54 17.29 -1.66
N THR A 78 5.71 16.33 -1.26
CA THR A 78 4.52 16.59 -0.43
C THR A 78 4.90 17.21 0.91
N LEU A 79 5.93 16.70 1.60
CA LEU A 79 6.41 17.32 2.83
C LEU A 79 6.91 18.75 2.59
N LEU A 80 7.66 19.01 1.51
CA LEU A 80 8.18 20.35 1.19
C LEU A 80 7.09 21.43 1.04
N LEU A 81 5.87 21.04 0.64
CA LEU A 81 4.72 21.96 0.55
C LEU A 81 4.18 22.36 1.93
N LEU A 82 4.38 21.52 2.95
CA LEU A 82 3.91 21.75 4.31
C LEU A 82 4.88 22.66 5.06
N SER A 83 4.34 23.58 5.86
CA SER A 83 5.18 24.38 6.76
C SER A 83 5.77 23.52 7.88
N PRO A 84 6.93 23.89 8.46
CA PRO A 84 7.51 23.15 9.58
C PRO A 84 6.61 23.03 10.82
N TRP A 85 5.61 23.92 10.97
CA TRP A 85 4.75 23.95 12.15
C TRP A 85 3.64 22.90 12.12
N ILE A 86 3.16 22.55 10.93
CA ILE A 86 2.04 21.61 10.74
C ILE A 86 2.49 20.20 10.32
N ARG A 87 3.76 20.05 9.94
CA ARG A 87 4.28 18.78 9.43
C ARG A 87 4.48 17.75 10.55
N ASN A 88 4.12 16.50 10.28
CA ASN A 88 4.38 15.40 11.19
C ASN A 88 5.89 15.09 11.28
N GLY A 89 6.47 15.23 12.48
CA GLY A 89 7.90 14.98 12.71
C GLY A 89 8.33 13.52 12.47
N GLY A 90 7.43 12.56 12.67
CA GLY A 90 7.68 11.14 12.40
C GLY A 90 7.78 10.83 10.90
N SER A 91 6.89 11.42 10.10
CA SER A 91 6.92 11.32 8.63
C SER A 91 8.17 11.99 8.07
N GLU A 92 8.45 13.21 8.52
CA GLU A 92 9.63 13.97 8.11
C GLU A 92 10.93 13.24 8.45
N GLY A 93 11.09 12.81 9.71
CA GLY A 93 12.28 12.10 10.15
C GLY A 93 12.50 10.79 9.37
N HIS A 94 11.43 10.09 9.02
CA HIS A 94 11.51 8.87 8.21
C HIS A 94 11.98 9.17 6.77
N VAL A 95 11.36 10.13 6.08
CA VAL A 95 11.74 10.50 4.70
C VAL A 95 13.16 11.07 4.67
N GLN A 96 13.52 11.95 5.59
CA GLN A 96 14.90 12.48 5.68
C GLN A 96 15.92 11.37 5.92
N ARG A 97 15.61 10.38 6.78
CA ARG A 97 16.47 9.21 6.98
C ARG A 97 16.63 8.40 5.69
N LEU A 98 15.55 8.14 4.96
CA LEU A 98 15.59 7.41 3.69
C LEU A 98 16.43 8.16 2.64
N THR A 99 16.19 9.46 2.46
CA THR A 99 16.97 10.32 1.56
C THR A 99 18.45 10.35 1.94
N LYS A 100 18.77 10.41 3.24
CA LYS A 100 20.15 10.31 3.72
C LYS A 100 20.80 8.97 3.36
N LEU A 101 20.09 7.86 3.55
CA LEU A 101 20.59 6.53 3.21
C LEU A 101 20.79 6.35 1.71
N ARG A 102 19.88 6.89 0.90
CA ARG A 102 20.01 6.95 -0.56
C ARG A 102 21.26 7.73 -0.97
N ASN A 103 21.45 8.94 -0.44
CA ASN A 103 22.62 9.78 -0.75
C ASN A 103 23.95 9.12 -0.32
N GLN A 104 23.91 8.21 0.64
CA GLN A 104 25.06 7.42 1.09
C GLN A 104 25.30 6.13 0.26
N GLY A 105 24.45 5.80 -0.71
CA GLY A 105 24.51 4.53 -1.46
C GLY A 105 24.21 3.29 -0.60
N ARG A 106 23.63 3.50 0.59
CA ARG A 106 23.36 2.46 1.58
C ARG A 106 21.94 1.91 1.51
N LEU A 107 21.09 2.49 0.68
CA LEU A 107 19.75 1.99 0.43
C LEU A 107 19.83 0.87 -0.61
N ARG A 108 19.30 -0.31 -0.30
CA ARG A 108 19.30 -1.45 -1.22
C ARG A 108 17.89 -1.97 -1.45
N TYR A 109 17.66 -2.33 -2.69
CA TYR A 109 16.42 -2.90 -3.17
C TYR A 109 16.64 -4.38 -3.51
N GLN A 110 15.72 -5.24 -3.09
CA GLN A 110 15.67 -6.64 -3.48
C GLN A 110 14.24 -6.97 -3.94
N SER A 111 14.08 -7.25 -5.23
CA SER A 111 12.85 -7.85 -5.75
C SER A 111 12.82 -9.32 -5.38
N LEU A 112 11.73 -9.77 -4.79
CA LEU A 112 11.38 -11.18 -4.65
C LEU A 112 10.17 -11.45 -5.57
N VAL A 113 9.71 -12.70 -5.62
CA VAL A 113 8.68 -13.11 -6.60
C VAL A 113 7.35 -12.39 -6.37
N PHE A 114 6.93 -12.22 -5.12
CA PHE A 114 5.60 -11.66 -4.80
C PHE A 114 5.66 -10.32 -4.09
N PHE A 115 6.84 -9.88 -3.65
CA PHE A 115 7.03 -8.64 -2.91
C PHE A 115 8.47 -8.13 -3.10
N SER A 116 8.70 -6.89 -2.72
CA SER A 116 10.00 -6.24 -2.75
C SER A 116 10.39 -5.80 -1.36
N LEU A 117 11.69 -5.80 -1.09
CA LEU A 117 12.23 -5.31 0.17
C LEU A 117 13.18 -4.14 -0.09
N VAL A 118 13.05 -3.12 0.74
CA VAL A 118 14.03 -2.04 0.85
C VAL A 118 14.70 -2.17 2.20
N TYR A 119 16.03 -2.25 2.21
CA TYR A 119 16.82 -2.45 3.41
C TYR A 119 18.08 -1.60 3.44
N GLN A 120 18.61 -1.40 4.65
CA GLN A 120 19.83 -0.64 4.87
C GLN A 120 21.06 -1.54 4.79
N ALA A 121 21.97 -1.22 3.87
CA ALA A 121 23.32 -1.77 3.80
C ALA A 121 24.29 -1.08 4.78
N PRO A 122 25.33 -1.78 5.26
CA PRO A 122 26.27 -1.20 6.22
C PRO A 122 27.16 -0.15 5.56
N PHE A 123 27.55 -0.41 4.31
CA PHE A 123 28.40 0.42 3.47
C PHE A 123 27.78 0.60 2.09
N ASP A 124 28.30 1.56 1.35
CA ASP A 124 27.99 1.78 -0.07
C ASP A 124 28.48 0.59 -0.94
N ALA A 125 27.86 0.39 -2.11
CA ALA A 125 28.26 -0.61 -3.09
C ALA A 125 29.67 -0.41 -3.62
N GLU A 126 30.07 0.85 -3.78
CA GLU A 126 31.37 1.21 -4.35
C GLU A 126 32.46 1.38 -3.28
N ALA A 127 32.14 1.13 -2.00
CA ALA A 127 33.08 1.30 -0.90
C ALA A 127 34.18 0.23 -0.93
N ALA A 128 35.37 0.58 -1.41
CA ALA A 128 36.58 -0.26 -1.42
C ALA A 128 37.28 -0.40 -0.05
N LEU A 129 36.55 -0.26 1.05
CA LEU A 129 37.10 -0.39 2.40
C LEU A 129 37.23 -1.87 2.79
N TYR A 130 38.32 -2.22 3.49
CA TYR A 130 38.49 -3.57 4.05
C TYR A 130 37.30 -4.00 4.91
N GLN A 131 36.75 -3.07 5.70
CA GLN A 131 35.58 -3.32 6.55
C GLN A 131 34.34 -3.72 5.75
N ALA A 132 34.19 -3.25 4.52
CA ALA A 132 33.07 -3.59 3.64
C ALA A 132 33.23 -4.96 2.97
N HIS A 133 34.47 -5.38 2.69
CA HIS A 133 34.80 -6.61 1.97
C HIS A 133 35.02 -7.82 2.90
N CYS A 134 35.36 -7.58 4.17
CA CYS A 134 35.65 -8.66 5.11
C CYS A 134 34.40 -9.47 5.48
N LYS A 135 34.35 -10.75 5.07
CA LYS A 135 33.27 -11.69 5.36
C LYS A 135 32.95 -11.83 6.86
N HIS A 136 33.94 -11.67 7.74
CA HIS A 136 33.74 -11.78 9.18
C HIS A 136 33.06 -10.56 9.80
N LEU A 137 33.11 -9.41 9.12
CA LEU A 137 32.45 -8.16 9.54
C LEU A 137 31.07 -7.99 8.90
N THR A 138 30.68 -8.88 7.98
CA THR A 138 29.36 -8.80 7.37
C THR A 138 28.25 -9.04 8.40
N PRO A 139 27.15 -8.28 8.31
CA PRO A 139 26.00 -8.44 9.20
C PRO A 139 25.48 -9.87 9.20
N ARG A 140 25.05 -10.34 10.38
CA ARG A 140 24.46 -11.67 10.51
C ARG A 140 23.05 -11.68 9.93
N TRP A 141 22.60 -12.83 9.45
CA TRP A 141 21.22 -13.04 9.00
C TRP A 141 20.19 -12.78 10.11
N THR A 142 20.58 -12.99 11.38
CA THR A 142 19.75 -12.68 12.55
C THR A 142 19.43 -11.20 12.70
N ASP A 143 20.32 -10.34 12.22
CA ASP A 143 20.20 -8.88 12.38
C ASP A 143 19.46 -8.25 11.19
N PHE A 144 19.25 -9.03 10.12
CA PHE A 144 18.62 -8.56 8.88
C PHE A 144 17.22 -7.96 9.08
N PRO A 145 16.31 -8.55 9.90
CA PRO A 145 14.98 -7.98 10.09
C PRO A 145 14.99 -6.55 10.63
N GLY A 146 15.95 -6.20 11.49
CA GLY A 146 16.09 -4.83 12.04
C GLY A 146 16.59 -3.80 11.03
N ARG A 147 16.98 -4.23 9.83
CA ARG A 147 17.54 -3.39 8.76
C ARG A 147 16.57 -3.18 7.61
N ILE A 148 15.43 -3.87 7.63
CA ILE A 148 14.34 -3.67 6.67
C ILE A 148 13.72 -2.30 6.96
N LEU A 149 13.58 -1.50 5.90
CA LEU A 149 13.05 -0.15 5.96
C LEU A 149 11.62 -0.09 5.41
N ASP A 150 11.38 -0.82 4.32
CA ASP A 150 10.05 -0.88 3.69
C ASP A 150 9.82 -2.21 2.97
N VAL A 151 8.54 -2.54 2.78
CA VAL A 151 8.05 -3.71 2.05
C VAL A 151 7.13 -3.22 0.94
N GLY A 152 7.50 -3.58 -0.29
CA GLY A 152 6.72 -3.34 -1.50
C GLY A 152 5.82 -4.52 -1.81
N PHE A 153 4.51 -4.30 -1.88
CA PHE A 153 3.55 -5.37 -2.18
C PHE A 153 2.30 -4.77 -2.84
N LEU A 154 1.79 -5.41 -3.90
CA LEU A 154 0.62 -4.92 -4.68
C LEU A 154 0.78 -3.47 -5.17
N GLY A 155 1.93 -3.18 -5.79
CA GLY A 155 2.20 -1.89 -6.44
C GLY A 155 2.40 -0.70 -5.49
N ARG A 156 2.52 -0.93 -4.18
CA ARG A 156 2.72 0.13 -3.19
C ARG A 156 3.81 -0.21 -2.18
N TRP A 157 4.36 0.84 -1.58
CA TRP A 157 5.34 0.79 -0.49
C TRP A 157 4.61 1.03 0.84
N TRP A 158 4.46 -0.02 1.64
CA TRP A 158 3.52 -0.04 2.76
C TRP A 158 3.97 0.82 3.94
N VAL A 159 5.27 0.80 4.28
CA VAL A 159 5.79 1.57 5.40
C VAL A 159 5.82 3.05 5.04
N LEU A 160 6.37 3.41 3.88
CA LEU A 160 6.40 4.79 3.42
C LEU A 160 4.98 5.37 3.29
N SER A 161 4.04 4.64 2.66
CA SER A 161 2.65 5.07 2.55
C SER A 161 1.97 5.23 3.91
N SER A 162 2.20 4.29 4.84
CA SER A 162 1.65 4.40 6.19
C SER A 162 2.23 5.59 6.96
N LYS A 163 3.52 5.90 6.78
CA LYS A 163 4.17 7.06 7.42
C LYS A 163 3.73 8.38 6.79
N MET A 164 3.31 8.38 5.53
CA MET A 164 2.87 9.59 4.83
C MET A 164 1.37 9.90 4.96
N LYS A 165 0.56 8.97 5.50
CA LYS A 165 -0.90 9.10 5.56
C LYS A 165 -1.39 10.39 6.25
N ASP A 166 -0.82 10.72 7.39
CA ASP A 166 -1.19 11.88 8.23
C ASP A 166 0.01 12.85 8.36
N SER A 167 0.69 13.09 7.23
CA SER A 167 1.94 13.88 7.19
C SER A 167 1.77 15.37 7.51
N ASP A 168 0.54 15.87 7.47
CA ASP A 168 0.09 17.23 7.73
C ASP A 168 -0.49 17.43 9.13
N ILE A 169 -0.42 16.40 10.00
CA ILE A 169 -0.85 16.47 11.39
C ILE A 169 0.37 16.45 12.30
N ASN A 170 0.58 17.55 13.03
CA ASN A 170 1.63 17.66 14.04
C ASN A 170 1.06 17.44 15.45
N GLU A 171 1.22 16.22 15.99
CA GLU A 171 0.75 15.83 17.33
C GLU A 171 1.33 16.70 18.47
N GLU A 172 2.50 17.32 18.26
CA GLU A 172 3.12 18.19 19.27
C GLU A 172 2.33 19.48 19.52
N GLU A 173 1.55 19.95 18.54
CA GLU A 173 0.65 21.10 18.70
C GLU A 173 -0.49 20.79 19.67
N PHE A 174 -0.99 19.56 19.64
CA PHE A 174 -2.21 19.17 20.33
C PHE A 174 -1.96 18.52 21.70
N LYS A 175 -0.69 18.33 22.10
CA LYS A 175 -0.33 17.62 23.35
C LYS A 175 -0.90 18.23 24.63
N TYR A 176 -1.19 19.53 24.61
CA TYR A 176 -1.74 20.27 25.76
C TYR A 176 -3.27 20.16 25.86
N LEU A 177 -3.94 19.58 24.87
CA LEU A 177 -5.37 19.39 24.91
C LEU A 177 -5.77 18.18 25.79
N PRO A 178 -6.91 18.27 26.50
CA PRO A 178 -7.52 17.11 27.15
C PRO A 178 -7.67 15.92 26.20
N GLU A 179 -7.57 14.69 26.73
CA GLU A 179 -7.60 13.45 25.93
C GLU A 179 -8.84 13.33 25.04
N HIS A 180 -10.02 13.73 25.55
CA HIS A 180 -11.27 13.68 24.78
C HIS A 180 -11.30 14.62 23.56
N LEU A 181 -10.42 15.63 23.50
CA LEU A 181 -10.28 16.54 22.35
C LEU A 181 -9.18 16.10 21.39
N ARG A 182 -8.27 15.21 21.80
CA ARG A 182 -7.22 14.66 20.94
C ARG A 182 -7.74 13.51 20.08
N ALA A 183 -8.76 12.80 20.53
CA ALA A 183 -9.34 11.68 19.78
C ALA A 183 -10.26 12.18 18.64
N ILE A 184 -9.87 11.93 17.38
CA ILE A 184 -10.68 12.23 16.20
C ILE A 184 -11.30 10.93 15.67
N SER A 185 -12.63 10.89 15.58
CA SER A 185 -13.35 9.78 14.94
C SER A 185 -13.57 10.06 13.46
N SER A 186 -13.75 9.02 12.63
CA SER A 186 -14.11 9.18 11.21
C SER A 186 -15.35 10.06 11.01
N ARG A 187 -16.33 9.96 11.92
CA ARG A 187 -17.54 10.81 11.89
C ARG A 187 -17.20 12.30 12.04
N ASN A 188 -16.18 12.65 12.82
CA ASN A 188 -15.78 14.04 13.02
C ASN A 188 -15.14 14.66 11.77
N LEU A 189 -14.62 13.83 10.85
CA LEU A 189 -14.04 14.28 9.57
C LEU A 189 -15.11 14.56 8.50
N HIS A 190 -16.36 14.16 8.73
CA HIS A 190 -17.46 14.38 7.79
C HIS A 190 -18.28 15.61 8.18
N SER A 191 -18.37 16.60 7.28
CA SER A 191 -19.00 17.91 7.54
C SER A 191 -20.53 17.88 7.60
N VAL A 192 -21.18 16.85 7.06
CA VAL A 192 -22.64 16.77 6.85
C VAL A 192 -23.45 17.10 8.11
N ALA A 193 -23.05 16.56 9.28
CA ALA A 193 -23.76 16.81 10.53
C ALA A 193 -23.59 18.26 11.00
N ASN A 194 -22.39 18.83 10.84
CA ASN A 194 -22.09 20.19 11.26
C ASN A 194 -22.81 21.22 10.38
N GLU A 195 -22.86 20.98 9.06
CA GLU A 195 -23.62 21.81 8.11
C GLU A 195 -25.11 21.82 8.48
N LYS A 196 -25.70 20.65 8.74
CA LYS A 196 -27.09 20.56 9.19
C LYS A 196 -27.33 21.34 10.48
N LEU A 197 -26.48 21.17 11.49
CA LEU A 197 -26.60 21.88 12.76
C LEU A 197 -26.40 23.41 12.60
N PHE A 198 -25.55 23.82 11.66
CA PHE A 198 -25.37 25.23 11.31
C PHE A 198 -26.65 25.83 10.72
N ASP A 199 -27.33 25.12 9.82
CA ASP A 199 -28.60 25.57 9.24
C ASP A 199 -29.72 25.67 10.28
N GLU A 200 -29.72 24.77 11.28
CA GLU A 200 -30.70 24.78 12.37
C GLU A 200 -30.66 26.06 13.21
N LYS A 201 -29.50 26.74 13.27
CA LYS A 201 -29.35 28.02 13.95
C LYS A 201 -30.26 29.11 13.38
N TYR A 202 -30.61 29.04 12.09
CA TYR A 202 -31.46 30.04 11.42
C TYR A 202 -32.96 29.74 11.55
N LYS A 203 -33.35 28.64 12.21
CA LYS A 203 -34.76 28.34 12.46
C LYS A 203 -35.34 29.39 13.42
N PRO A 204 -36.49 29.99 13.08
CA PRO A 204 -37.11 30.99 13.94
C PRO A 204 -37.53 30.35 15.26
N VAL A 205 -37.35 31.09 16.36
CA VAL A 205 -37.85 30.69 17.67
C VAL A 205 -39.37 30.86 17.68
N ILE A 206 -40.10 29.79 17.91
CA ILE A 206 -41.56 29.83 18.05
C ILE A 206 -41.88 30.11 19.51
N LEU A 207 -42.49 31.27 19.79
CA LEU A 207 -42.95 31.63 21.12
C LEU A 207 -44.35 31.05 21.36
N THR A 208 -44.57 30.53 22.56
CA THR A 208 -45.92 30.16 23.01
C THR A 208 -46.71 31.41 23.41
N GLU A 209 -48.04 31.38 23.28
CA GLU A 209 -48.92 32.51 23.62
C GLU A 209 -48.68 33.01 25.06
N GLU A 210 -48.47 32.10 26.01
CA GLU A 210 -48.16 32.46 27.40
C GLU A 210 -46.82 33.21 27.57
N GLN A 211 -45.85 32.95 26.69
CA GLN A 211 -44.55 33.64 26.72
C GLN A 211 -44.67 35.03 26.09
N ILE A 212 -45.50 35.17 25.06
CA ILE A 212 -45.82 36.46 24.43
C ILE A 212 -46.55 37.34 25.46
N GLU A 213 -47.60 36.83 26.10
CA GLU A 213 -48.35 37.59 27.12
C GLU A 213 -47.48 37.99 28.33
N ARG A 214 -46.55 37.12 28.75
CA ARG A 214 -45.60 37.43 29.84
C ARG A 214 -44.64 38.55 29.42
N ALA A 215 -44.08 38.47 28.23
CA ALA A 215 -43.19 39.51 27.70
C ALA A 215 -43.91 40.86 27.54
N GLU A 216 -45.15 40.86 27.04
CA GLU A 216 -45.97 42.07 26.93
C GLU A 216 -46.29 42.71 28.29
N LYS A 217 -46.59 41.89 29.31
CA LYS A 217 -46.82 42.37 30.68
C LYS A 217 -45.55 42.94 31.32
N GLU A 218 -44.40 42.31 31.09
CA GLU A 218 -43.09 42.80 31.57
C GLU A 218 -42.69 44.12 30.89
N GLU A 219 -42.92 44.26 29.58
CA GLU A 219 -42.70 45.52 28.86
C GLU A 219 -43.63 46.64 29.35
N GLN A 220 -44.90 46.33 29.64
CA GLN A 220 -45.87 47.30 30.18
C GLN A 220 -45.48 47.77 31.59
N GLN A 221 -44.96 46.87 32.43
CA GLN A 221 -44.45 47.22 33.77
C GLN A 221 -43.17 48.06 33.70
N GLN A 222 -42.29 47.83 32.73
CA GLN A 222 -41.07 48.65 32.53
C GLN A 222 -41.35 50.03 31.92
N ARG A 223 -42.46 50.19 31.19
CA ARG A 223 -42.88 51.48 30.60
C ARG A 223 -43.69 52.37 31.52
N SER A 224 -44.16 51.83 32.65
CA SER A 224 -44.85 52.62 33.68
C SER A 224 -43.79 53.30 34.56
N PRO A 225 -43.80 54.65 34.71
CA PRO A 225 -42.81 55.39 35.49
C PRO A 225 -42.87 55.12 37.00
#